data_AF-A0A8H7D5J4-F1
#
_entry.id   AF-A0A8H7D5J4-F1
#
_cell.length_a   1.000
_cell.length_b   1.000
_cell.length_c   1.000
_cell.angle_alpha   90.00
_cell.angle_beta   90.00
_cell.angle_gamma   90.00
#
_symmetry.space_group_name_H-M   'P 1'
#
loop_
_entity.id
_entity.type
_entity.pdbx_description
1 polymer ?
#
loop_
_entity_poly.entity_id
_entity_poly.type
_entity_poly.pdbx_seq_one_letter_code
_entity_poly.pdbx_strand_id
1 'polypeptide(L)'
;MSAISKNGISSVLQWTGNEHKAMEKVFISVVAGAAPDRAVGAARAILDFICYSSLQSHTTASLSGLAKSLDDFHLHKDIFIELEARLPKHFNIPKIHAMEHYVALIRLFGSADGFNTESPERLHIDYAKNAYRASNKRDYIIQQWLRRQEAVDRFTLYLEWMRNDAYKRVKDVSRAPVPPADDPEGGCRLLYSLLPIRARRRRLRRSQ
;
A
#
# COMPACT_ATOMS: atom_id res chain seq x y z
N MET A 1 -13.51 16.70 10.86
CA MET A 1 -12.98 18.03 11.18
C MET A 1 -11.48 17.92 11.44
N SER A 2 -10.76 18.89 10.88
CA SER A 2 -9.31 19.06 10.74
C SER A 2 -8.42 18.54 11.88
N ALA A 3 -7.40 17.74 11.54
CA ALA A 3 -6.23 17.51 12.39
C ALA A 3 -5.04 18.32 11.85
N ILE A 4 -5.19 19.65 11.83
CA ILE A 4 -4.03 20.54 11.91
C ILE A 4 -3.64 20.56 13.39
N SER A 5 -2.36 20.37 13.69
CA SER A 5 -1.80 20.37 15.06
C SER A 5 -2.47 21.41 15.94
N LYS A 6 -2.82 21.06 17.18
CA LYS A 6 -3.44 21.97 18.17
C LYS A 6 -2.64 23.27 18.37
N ASN A 7 -1.36 23.25 18.01
CA ASN A 7 -0.42 24.37 18.15
C ASN A 7 -0.10 25.07 16.80
N GLY A 8 -0.88 24.82 15.75
CA GLY A 8 -0.65 25.38 14.42
C GLY A 8 0.54 24.77 13.67
N ILE A 9 0.78 25.26 12.45
CA ILE A 9 1.76 24.74 11.48
C ILE A 9 3.20 25.02 11.94
N SER A 10 3.43 26.10 12.68
CA SER A 10 4.75 26.56 13.14
C SER A 10 5.42 25.63 14.16
N SER A 11 4.65 24.76 14.82
CA SER A 11 5.16 23.82 15.83
C SER A 11 5.61 22.47 15.26
N VAL A 12 5.37 22.21 13.96
CA VAL A 12 5.58 20.89 13.36
C VAL A 12 7.03 20.76 12.87
N LEU A 13 7.86 20.02 13.62
CA LEU A 13 9.23 19.70 13.21
C LEU A 13 9.30 18.51 12.25
N GLN A 14 8.41 17.53 12.43
CA GLN A 14 8.32 16.35 11.58
C GLN A 14 6.85 16.06 11.29
N TRP A 15 6.49 16.10 10.02
CA TRP A 15 5.15 15.81 9.55
C TRP A 15 4.90 14.32 9.50
N THR A 16 3.75 13.89 10.02
CA THR A 16 3.23 12.53 9.81
C THR A 16 2.51 12.44 8.47
N GLY A 17 2.37 11.22 7.92
CA GLY A 17 1.64 11.01 6.66
C GLY A 17 0.18 11.48 6.71
N ASN A 18 -0.47 11.39 7.86
CA ASN A 18 -1.84 11.89 8.04
C ASN A 18 -1.91 13.42 8.01
N GLU A 19 -0.93 14.10 8.61
CA GLU A 19 -0.86 15.57 8.59
C GLU A 19 -0.57 16.09 7.18
N HIS A 20 0.31 15.42 6.42
CA HIS A 20 0.53 15.74 4.99
C HIS A 20 -0.77 15.65 4.19
N LYS A 21 -1.48 14.52 4.27
CA LYS A 21 -2.77 14.31 3.56
C LYS A 21 -3.85 15.32 3.99
N ALA A 22 -3.84 15.76 5.25
CA ALA A 22 -4.76 16.80 5.73
C ALA A 22 -4.41 18.17 5.15
N MET A 23 -3.11 18.50 5.10
CA MET A 23 -2.62 19.76 4.54
C MET A 23 -2.92 19.86 3.04
N GLU A 24 -2.65 18.80 2.28
CA GLU A 24 -2.90 18.73 0.83
C GLU A 24 -4.35 19.11 0.46
N LYS A 25 -5.32 18.73 1.28
CA LYS A 25 -6.75 19.01 1.05
C LYS A 25 -7.15 20.48 1.19
N VAL A 26 -6.41 21.23 2.02
CA VAL A 26 -6.76 22.63 2.35
C VAL A 26 -5.77 23.63 1.75
N PHE A 27 -4.59 23.18 1.31
CA PHE A 27 -3.48 24.04 0.95
C PHE A 27 -3.84 25.10 -0.09
N ILE A 28 -4.46 24.70 -1.21
CA ILE A 28 -4.83 25.64 -2.28
C ILE A 28 -5.83 26.69 -1.81
N SER A 29 -6.85 26.29 -1.05
CA SER A 29 -7.83 27.24 -0.52
C SER A 29 -7.22 28.27 0.42
N VAL A 30 -6.15 27.90 1.14
CA VAL A 30 -5.47 28.78 2.08
C VAL A 30 -4.56 29.78 1.35
N VAL A 31 -3.86 29.34 0.30
CA VAL A 31 -2.93 30.21 -0.44
C VAL A 31 -3.61 31.03 -1.54
N ALA A 32 -4.81 30.64 -1.97
CA ALA A 32 -5.60 31.39 -2.94
C ALA A 32 -5.92 32.81 -2.40
N GLY A 33 -5.46 33.83 -3.14
CA GLY A 33 -5.61 35.24 -2.75
C GLY A 33 -4.57 35.75 -1.75
N ALA A 34 -3.75 34.87 -1.15
CA ALA A 34 -2.67 35.25 -0.24
C ALA A 34 -1.28 35.19 -0.91
N ALA A 35 -1.13 34.42 -1.99
CA ALA A 35 0.09 34.28 -2.77
C ALA A 35 -0.13 34.71 -4.24
N PRO A 36 0.94 35.08 -4.98
CA PRO A 36 0.83 35.38 -6.40
C PRO A 36 0.24 34.22 -7.20
N ASP A 37 -0.55 34.51 -8.23
CA ASP A 37 -1.24 33.49 -9.03
C ASP A 37 -0.29 32.44 -9.61
N ARG A 38 0.93 32.83 -10.00
CA ARG A 38 1.98 31.90 -10.45
C ARG A 38 2.38 30.90 -9.36
N ALA A 39 2.51 31.35 -8.11
CA ALA A 39 2.85 30.49 -6.99
C ALA A 39 1.70 29.54 -6.64
N VAL A 40 0.46 30.03 -6.69
CA VAL A 40 -0.74 29.20 -6.53
C VAL A 40 -0.84 28.16 -7.64
N GLY A 41 -0.54 28.54 -8.89
CA GLY A 41 -0.47 27.64 -10.04
C GLY A 41 0.57 26.54 -9.87
N ALA A 42 1.78 26.88 -9.45
CA ALA A 42 2.84 25.89 -9.17
C ALA A 42 2.45 24.93 -8.04
N ALA A 43 1.86 25.44 -6.96
CA ALA A 43 1.38 24.62 -5.85
C ALA A 43 0.28 23.65 -6.29
N ARG A 44 -0.68 24.15 -7.08
CA ARG A 44 -1.76 23.35 -7.64
C ARG A 44 -1.23 22.23 -8.53
N ALA A 45 -0.28 22.55 -9.41
CA ALA A 45 0.34 21.59 -10.31
C ALA A 45 0.98 20.41 -9.56
N ILE A 46 1.67 20.67 -8.43
CA ILE A 46 2.21 19.60 -7.58
C ILE A 46 1.11 18.76 -6.93
N LEU A 47 0.05 19.38 -6.42
CA LEU A 47 -1.06 18.62 -5.80
C LEU A 47 -1.81 17.79 -6.83
N ASP A 48 -2.01 18.31 -8.04
CA ASP A 48 -2.59 17.57 -9.16
C ASP A 48 -1.69 16.37 -9.51
N PHE A 49 -0.36 16.54 -9.54
CA PHE A 49 0.59 15.44 -9.74
C PHE A 49 0.47 14.36 -8.66
N ILE A 50 0.43 14.76 -7.39
CA ILE A 50 0.26 13.84 -6.25
C ILE A 50 -1.08 13.09 -6.38
N CYS A 51 -2.15 13.79 -6.72
CA CYS A 51 -3.46 13.18 -6.95
C CYS A 51 -3.41 12.14 -8.07
N TYR A 52 -2.89 12.50 -9.25
CA TYR A 52 -2.80 11.56 -10.37
C TYR A 52 -1.89 10.37 -10.08
N SER A 53 -0.73 10.58 -9.44
CA SER A 53 0.20 9.50 -9.11
C SER A 53 -0.34 8.53 -8.05
N SER A 54 -1.29 8.98 -7.22
CA SER A 54 -1.94 8.15 -6.20
C SER A 54 -3.06 7.23 -6.75
N LEU A 55 -3.39 7.33 -8.04
CA LEU A 55 -4.41 6.49 -8.65
C LEU A 55 -3.98 5.00 -8.68
N GLN A 56 -4.90 4.12 -8.29
CA GLN A 56 -4.67 2.66 -8.32
C GLN A 56 -4.68 2.09 -9.75
N SER A 57 -5.18 2.85 -10.72
CA SER A 57 -5.23 2.46 -12.12
C SER A 57 -5.08 3.70 -12.99
N HIS A 58 -4.29 3.57 -14.05
CA HIS A 58 -4.00 4.67 -14.96
C HIS A 58 -4.57 4.39 -16.35
N THR A 59 -5.27 5.38 -16.88
CA THR A 59 -5.63 5.48 -18.31
C THR A 59 -4.65 6.41 -19.03
N THR A 60 -4.63 6.38 -20.36
CA THR A 60 -3.86 7.33 -21.18
C THR A 60 -4.16 8.78 -20.79
N ALA A 61 -5.43 9.11 -20.54
CA ALA A 61 -5.84 10.44 -20.10
C ALA A 61 -5.24 10.82 -18.74
N SER A 62 -5.25 9.89 -17.77
CA SER A 62 -4.64 10.16 -16.44
C SER A 62 -3.12 10.32 -16.51
N LEU A 63 -2.44 9.58 -17.40
CA LEU A 63 -0.99 9.73 -17.61
C LEU A 63 -0.65 11.04 -18.31
N SER A 64 -1.47 11.47 -19.26
CA SER A 64 -1.36 12.80 -19.87
C SER A 64 -1.60 13.91 -18.86
N GLY A 65 -2.58 13.74 -17.96
CA GLY A 65 -2.82 14.65 -16.83
C GLY A 65 -1.62 14.73 -15.88
N LEU A 66 -1.03 13.57 -15.54
CA LEU A 66 0.16 13.49 -14.71
C LEU A 66 1.37 14.21 -15.36
N ALA A 67 1.65 13.94 -16.63
CA ALA A 67 2.73 14.62 -17.36
C ALA A 67 2.50 16.13 -17.42
N LYS A 68 1.28 16.55 -17.80
CA LYS A 68 0.90 17.96 -17.87
C LYS A 68 1.05 18.66 -16.52
N SER A 69 0.68 18.02 -15.42
CA SER A 69 0.83 18.60 -14.08
C SER A 69 2.31 18.85 -13.72
N LEU A 70 3.23 18.02 -14.20
CA LEU A 70 4.66 18.24 -14.01
C LEU A 70 5.17 19.39 -14.90
N ASP A 71 4.72 19.46 -16.15
CA ASP A 71 5.04 20.56 -17.07
C ASP A 71 4.54 21.90 -16.53
N ASP A 72 3.30 21.95 -16.05
CA ASP A 72 2.69 23.12 -15.42
C ASP A 72 3.47 23.54 -14.16
N PHE A 73 3.97 22.59 -13.37
CA PHE A 73 4.85 22.92 -12.24
C PHE A 73 6.17 23.54 -12.73
N HIS A 74 6.81 22.94 -13.74
CA HIS A 74 8.07 23.46 -14.27
C HIS A 74 7.94 24.83 -14.92
N LEU A 75 6.79 25.15 -15.51
CA LEU A 75 6.49 26.47 -16.06
C LEU A 75 6.42 27.56 -14.97
N HIS A 76 5.94 27.21 -13.78
CA HIS A 76 5.65 28.20 -12.74
C HIS A 76 6.65 28.21 -11.57
N LYS A 77 7.43 27.14 -11.36
CA LYS A 77 8.28 26.95 -10.15
C LYS A 77 9.28 28.09 -9.88
N ASP A 78 9.73 28.79 -10.91
CA ASP A 78 10.75 29.83 -10.76
C ASP A 78 10.26 31.03 -9.91
N ILE A 79 8.94 31.21 -9.78
CA ILE A 79 8.35 32.20 -8.87
C ILE A 79 8.84 32.05 -7.43
N PHE A 80 9.12 30.82 -6.96
CA PHE A 80 9.62 30.61 -5.60
C PHE A 80 11.09 31.04 -5.44
N ILE A 81 11.86 31.09 -6.54
CA ILE A 81 13.22 31.64 -6.54
C ILE A 81 13.14 33.17 -6.62
N GLU A 82 12.25 33.71 -7.47
CA GLU A 82 12.00 35.15 -7.61
C GLU A 82 11.56 35.79 -6.28
N LEU A 83 10.71 35.11 -5.51
CA LEU A 83 10.23 35.55 -4.20
C LEU A 83 11.21 35.25 -3.04
N GLU A 84 12.38 34.71 -3.33
CA GLU A 84 13.37 34.25 -2.34
C GLU A 84 12.82 33.23 -1.33
N ALA A 85 11.69 32.59 -1.65
CA ALA A 85 11.05 31.56 -0.84
C ALA A 85 11.82 30.22 -0.85
N ARG A 86 12.85 30.09 -1.71
CA ARG A 86 13.65 28.87 -1.86
C ARG A 86 15.15 29.17 -1.79
N LEU A 87 15.81 28.52 -0.82
CA LEU A 87 17.26 28.47 -0.68
C LEU A 87 17.72 27.00 -0.69
N PRO A 88 18.68 26.59 -1.54
CA PRO A 88 19.36 27.32 -2.63
C PRO A 88 18.46 27.67 -3.82
N LYS A 89 18.88 28.60 -4.70
CA LYS A 89 18.12 29.11 -5.88
C LYS A 89 18.01 28.10 -7.04
N HIS A 90 17.67 26.85 -6.75
CA HIS A 90 17.47 25.80 -7.75
C HIS A 90 16.50 24.72 -7.25
N PHE A 91 15.92 23.97 -8.19
CA PHE A 91 15.02 22.84 -7.94
C PHE A 91 15.68 21.46 -8.09
N ASN A 92 17.00 21.37 -7.92
CA ASN A 92 17.76 20.11 -7.90
C ASN A 92 17.46 19.28 -6.63
N ILE A 93 16.19 18.95 -6.41
CA ILE A 93 15.71 18.14 -5.30
C ILE A 93 15.46 16.73 -5.86
N PRO A 94 16.08 15.68 -5.28
CA PRO A 94 15.93 14.32 -5.78
C PRO A 94 14.48 13.88 -5.96
N LYS A 95 13.58 14.31 -5.07
CA LYS A 95 12.14 14.04 -5.18
C LYS A 95 11.48 14.67 -6.41
N ILE A 96 11.87 15.89 -6.77
CA ILE A 96 11.33 16.56 -7.98
C ILE A 96 11.89 15.90 -9.23
N HIS A 97 13.19 15.60 -9.25
CA HIS A 97 13.77 14.87 -10.38
C HIS A 97 13.15 13.48 -10.55
N ALA A 98 12.85 12.78 -9.45
CA ALA A 98 12.17 11.50 -9.51
C ALA A 98 10.78 11.59 -10.20
N MET A 99 10.07 12.71 -10.09
CA MET A 99 8.76 12.91 -10.71
C MET A 99 8.82 12.80 -12.24
N GLU A 100 9.93 13.20 -12.87
CA GLU A 100 10.13 13.10 -14.33
C GLU A 100 10.02 11.66 -14.84
N HIS A 101 10.35 10.69 -13.98
CA HIS A 101 10.37 9.27 -14.33
C HIS A 101 9.02 8.57 -14.10
N TYR A 102 8.06 9.20 -13.42
CA TYR A 102 6.82 8.52 -12.99
C TYR A 102 6.02 7.94 -14.17
N VAL A 103 5.85 8.70 -15.25
CA VAL A 103 5.07 8.23 -16.41
C VAL A 103 5.70 6.99 -17.04
N ALA A 104 7.02 6.97 -17.17
CA ALA A 104 7.75 5.81 -17.67
C ALA A 104 7.66 4.61 -16.72
N LEU A 105 7.86 4.85 -15.41
CA LEU A 105 7.77 3.81 -14.38
C LEU A 105 6.37 3.20 -14.30
N ILE A 106 5.32 4.02 -14.37
CA ILE A 106 3.93 3.54 -14.32
C ILE A 106 3.61 2.66 -15.55
N ARG A 107 4.12 3.02 -16.72
CA ARG A 107 3.95 2.20 -17.94
C ARG A 107 4.67 0.85 -17.84
N LEU A 108 5.84 0.82 -17.18
CA LEU A 108 6.67 -0.39 -17.09
C LEU A 108 6.23 -1.32 -15.95
N PHE A 109 5.86 -0.76 -14.80
CA PHE A 109 5.65 -1.48 -13.55
C PHE A 109 4.21 -1.45 -13.02
N GLY A 110 3.33 -0.64 -13.62
CA GLY A 110 1.97 -0.41 -13.14
C GLY A 110 1.85 0.72 -12.12
N SER A 111 0.70 0.85 -11.48
CA SER A 111 0.40 1.93 -10.52
C SER A 111 1.38 1.98 -9.34
N ALA A 112 1.65 3.18 -8.83
CA ALA A 112 2.58 3.39 -7.71
C ALA A 112 2.12 2.81 -6.36
N ASP A 113 0.81 2.51 -6.19
CA ASP A 113 0.23 1.98 -4.94
C ASP A 113 0.95 0.72 -4.42
N GLY A 114 1.43 -0.13 -5.33
CA GLY A 114 2.14 -1.37 -4.97
C GLY A 114 3.58 -1.18 -4.47
N PHE A 115 4.13 0.03 -4.55
CA PHE A 115 5.53 0.33 -4.22
C PHE A 115 5.69 1.20 -2.97
N ASN A 116 4.62 1.42 -2.21
CA ASN A 116 4.68 2.21 -0.98
C ASN A 116 5.45 1.48 0.15
N THR A 117 6.07 2.26 1.03
CA THR A 117 6.79 1.74 2.21
C THR A 117 5.89 1.58 3.43
N GLU A 118 4.62 2.00 3.37
CA GLU A 118 3.68 1.94 4.49
C GLU A 118 3.52 0.49 5.02
N SER A 119 3.43 -0.48 4.10
CA SER A 119 3.30 -1.90 4.48
C SER A 119 4.55 -2.44 5.20
N PRO A 120 5.78 -2.30 4.63
CA PRO A 120 7.01 -2.63 5.36
C PRO A 120 7.17 -1.89 6.69
N GLU A 121 6.85 -0.59 6.76
CA GLU A 121 6.94 0.22 7.98
C GLU A 121 6.00 -0.30 9.08
N ARG A 122 4.77 -0.70 8.71
CA ARG A 122 3.83 -1.32 9.64
C ARG A 122 4.36 -2.65 10.17
N LEU A 123 4.91 -3.49 9.30
CA LEU A 123 5.52 -4.76 9.69
C LEU A 123 6.72 -4.57 10.64
N HIS A 124 7.41 -3.43 10.57
CA HIS A 124 8.50 -3.12 11.48
C HIS A 124 8.04 -2.96 12.95
N ILE A 125 6.78 -2.59 13.20
CA ILE A 125 6.21 -2.58 14.55
C ILE A 125 6.13 -4.01 15.09
N ASP A 126 5.56 -4.92 14.32
CA ASP A 126 5.34 -6.30 14.75
C ASP A 126 6.65 -7.09 14.81
N TYR A 127 7.48 -6.98 13.76
CA TYR A 127 8.68 -7.81 13.62
C TYR A 127 9.93 -7.24 14.28
N ALA A 128 10.04 -5.92 14.47
CA ALA A 128 11.19 -5.35 15.17
C ALA A 128 10.83 -4.96 16.60
N LYS A 129 9.82 -4.09 16.80
CA LYS A 129 9.53 -3.53 18.12
C LYS A 129 8.92 -4.56 19.08
N ASN A 130 7.89 -5.28 18.66
CA ASN A 130 7.24 -6.29 19.51
C ASN A 130 8.18 -7.47 19.75
N ALA A 131 8.89 -7.92 18.71
CA ALA A 131 9.93 -8.94 18.85
C ALA A 131 11.02 -8.55 19.84
N TYR A 132 11.55 -7.33 19.76
CA TYR A 132 12.56 -6.83 20.67
C TYR A 132 12.05 -6.78 22.11
N ARG A 133 10.83 -6.27 22.33
CA ARG A 133 10.18 -6.20 23.65
C ARG A 133 9.93 -7.58 24.27
N ALA A 134 9.56 -8.57 23.46
CA ALA A 134 9.31 -9.94 23.90
C ALA A 134 10.60 -10.77 24.07
N SER A 135 11.74 -10.26 23.59
CA SER A 135 13.02 -10.96 23.71
C SER A 135 13.68 -10.72 25.08
N ASN A 136 14.54 -11.65 25.49
CA ASN A 136 15.43 -11.47 26.65
C ASN A 136 16.59 -10.49 26.35
N LYS A 137 16.57 -9.80 25.21
CA LYS A 137 17.56 -8.80 24.75
C LYS A 137 19.02 -9.27 24.68
N ARG A 138 19.26 -10.57 24.84
CA ARG A 138 20.57 -11.23 24.72
C ARG A 138 20.58 -12.05 23.44
N ASP A 139 21.52 -11.73 22.53
CA ASP A 139 21.66 -12.36 21.21
C ASP A 139 20.34 -12.47 20.42
N TYR A 140 19.60 -11.36 20.37
CA TYR A 140 18.29 -11.35 19.72
C TYR A 140 18.43 -11.43 18.19
N ILE A 141 17.90 -12.50 17.60
CA ILE A 141 17.74 -12.62 16.15
C ILE A 141 16.24 -12.53 15.86
N ILE A 142 15.83 -11.50 15.10
CA ILE A 142 14.42 -11.25 14.73
C ILE A 142 13.75 -12.52 14.15
N GLN A 143 14.50 -13.29 13.35
CA GLN A 143 14.02 -14.52 12.74
C GLN A 143 13.57 -15.59 13.74
N GLN A 144 14.14 -15.64 14.95
CA GLN A 144 13.78 -16.67 15.92
C GLN A 144 12.46 -16.36 16.63
N TRP A 145 12.17 -15.09 16.86
CA TRP A 145 10.87 -14.66 17.38
C TRP A 145 9.77 -14.90 16.35
N LEU A 146 10.02 -14.55 15.08
CA LEU A 146 9.07 -14.78 14.00
C LEU A 146 8.73 -16.27 13.82
N ARG A 147 9.73 -17.15 13.81
CA ARG A 147 9.51 -18.61 13.71
C ARG A 147 8.65 -19.16 14.85
N ARG A 148 8.81 -18.63 16.07
CA ARG A 148 7.98 -19.01 17.22
C ARG A 148 6.53 -18.55 17.03
N GLN A 149 6.33 -17.31 16.58
CA GLN A 149 4.99 -16.79 16.32
C GLN A 149 4.27 -17.60 15.22
N GLU A 150 4.95 -17.88 14.10
CA GLU A 150 4.40 -18.71 13.02
C GLU A 150 4.07 -20.13 13.48
N ALA A 151 4.85 -20.71 14.42
CA ALA A 151 4.55 -22.02 14.99
C ALA A 151 3.27 -22.00 15.83
N VAL A 152 3.11 -20.97 16.67
CA VAL A 152 1.89 -20.77 17.48
C VAL A 152 0.67 -20.52 16.59
N ASP A 153 0.80 -19.67 15.56
CA ASP A 153 -0.30 -19.35 14.65
C ASP A 153 -0.75 -20.59 13.86
N ARG A 154 0.21 -21.38 13.33
CA ARG A 154 -0.08 -22.67 12.66
C ARG A 154 -0.79 -23.65 13.60
N PHE A 155 -0.35 -23.75 14.84
CA PHE A 155 -0.96 -24.64 15.82
C PHE A 155 -2.37 -24.17 16.20
N THR A 156 -2.58 -22.87 16.37
CA THR A 156 -3.89 -22.28 16.64
C THR A 156 -4.87 -22.58 15.51
N LEU A 157 -4.44 -22.40 14.25
CA LEU A 157 -5.24 -22.73 13.08
C LEU A 157 -5.60 -24.23 13.03
N TYR A 158 -4.67 -25.10 13.43
CA TYR A 158 -4.93 -26.54 13.54
C TYR A 158 -5.99 -26.84 14.61
N LEU A 159 -5.92 -26.22 15.79
CA LEU A 159 -6.92 -26.38 16.84
C LEU A 159 -8.30 -25.86 16.42
N GLU A 160 -8.36 -24.73 15.73
CA GLU A 160 -9.61 -24.19 15.17
C GLU A 160 -10.21 -25.10 14.10
N TRP A 161 -9.38 -25.67 13.22
CA TRP A 161 -9.82 -26.65 12.23
C TRP A 161 -10.41 -27.91 12.88
N MET A 162 -9.76 -28.41 13.93
CA MET A 162 -10.25 -29.53 14.74
C MET A 162 -11.59 -29.21 15.42
N ARG A 163 -11.75 -27.99 15.94
CA ARG A 163 -12.93 -27.54 16.68
C ARG A 163 -14.14 -27.23 15.77
N ASN A 164 -13.91 -26.77 14.55
CA ASN A 164 -14.95 -26.36 13.59
C ASN A 164 -15.57 -27.51 12.77
N ASP A 165 -15.38 -28.78 13.18
CA ASP A 165 -16.01 -29.96 12.56
C ASP A 165 -15.75 -30.16 11.06
N ALA A 166 -14.78 -29.45 10.46
CA ALA A 166 -14.24 -29.79 9.14
C ALA A 166 -13.65 -31.22 9.14
N TYR A 167 -13.21 -31.69 10.31
CA TYR A 167 -12.83 -33.09 10.56
C TYR A 167 -14.04 -34.05 10.68
N LYS A 168 -15.18 -33.62 11.25
CA LYS A 168 -16.37 -34.49 11.35
C LYS A 168 -17.01 -34.78 9.99
N ARG A 169 -16.97 -33.85 9.03
CA ARG A 169 -17.45 -34.12 7.66
C ARG A 169 -16.69 -35.25 6.95
N VAL A 170 -15.40 -35.44 7.26
CA VAL A 170 -14.62 -36.53 6.66
C VAL A 170 -15.03 -37.89 7.25
N LYS A 171 -15.44 -37.93 8.53
CA LYS A 171 -15.98 -39.17 9.14
C LYS A 171 -17.38 -39.53 8.67
N ASP A 172 -18.26 -38.57 8.36
CA ASP A 172 -19.59 -38.89 7.80
C ASP A 172 -19.53 -39.41 6.35
N VAL A 173 -18.52 -39.02 5.56
CA VAL A 173 -18.30 -39.61 4.23
C VAL A 173 -17.82 -41.06 4.32
N SER A 174 -17.16 -41.46 5.41
CA SER A 174 -16.78 -42.86 5.66
C SER A 174 -17.92 -43.77 6.15
N ARG A 175 -19.16 -43.24 6.26
CA ARG A 175 -20.39 -44.03 6.55
C ARG A 175 -21.39 -44.08 5.39
N ALA A 176 -21.08 -43.47 4.24
CA ALA A 176 -21.90 -43.66 3.05
C ALA A 176 -21.80 -45.12 2.56
N PRO A 177 -22.90 -45.76 2.12
CA PRO A 177 -22.83 -47.07 1.51
C PRO A 177 -21.84 -47.06 0.35
N VAL A 178 -20.94 -48.05 0.33
CA VAL A 178 -20.00 -48.25 -0.77
C VAL A 178 -20.82 -48.38 -2.06
N PRO A 179 -20.64 -47.50 -3.06
CA PRO A 179 -21.31 -47.68 -4.34
C PRO A 179 -20.77 -48.94 -5.02
N PRO A 180 -21.61 -49.72 -5.71
CA PRO A 180 -21.18 -50.94 -6.37
C PRO A 180 -20.04 -50.62 -7.35
N ALA A 181 -18.99 -51.43 -7.28
CA ALA A 181 -17.78 -51.28 -8.04
C ALA A 181 -18.05 -51.64 -9.50
N ASP A 182 -18.40 -50.65 -10.33
CA ASP A 182 -18.29 -50.67 -11.79
C ASP A 182 -18.60 -49.26 -12.35
N ASP A 183 -17.68 -48.29 -12.20
CA ASP A 183 -17.65 -47.11 -13.08
C ASP A 183 -16.24 -46.44 -13.07
N PRO A 184 -15.46 -46.49 -14.16
CA PRO A 184 -14.08 -46.00 -14.18
C PRO A 184 -13.92 -44.47 -14.29
N GLU A 185 -14.98 -43.66 -14.32
CA GLU A 185 -14.86 -42.21 -14.56
C GLU A 185 -15.25 -41.28 -13.39
N GLY A 186 -15.61 -41.80 -12.21
CA GLY A 186 -16.11 -40.98 -11.09
C GLY A 186 -15.08 -40.29 -10.18
N GLY A 187 -13.80 -40.67 -10.25
CA GLY A 187 -12.80 -40.34 -9.21
C GLY A 187 -12.35 -38.88 -9.14
N CYS A 188 -12.47 -38.10 -10.22
CA CYS A 188 -11.87 -36.76 -10.29
C CYS A 188 -12.73 -35.63 -9.69
N ARG A 189 -14.03 -35.82 -9.41
CA ARG A 189 -14.90 -34.74 -8.92
C ARG A 189 -14.82 -34.51 -7.41
N LEU A 190 -14.42 -35.50 -6.62
CA LEU A 190 -14.44 -35.42 -5.15
C LEU A 190 -13.23 -34.67 -4.54
N LEU A 191 -12.11 -34.55 -5.26
CA LEU A 191 -10.96 -33.79 -4.77
C LEU A 191 -11.13 -32.27 -4.89
N TYR A 192 -12.04 -31.79 -5.74
CA TYR A 192 -12.28 -30.36 -5.91
C TYR A 192 -13.07 -29.74 -4.76
N SER A 193 -13.92 -30.50 -4.05
CA SER A 193 -14.84 -30.01 -3.01
C SER A 193 -14.21 -29.81 -1.63
N LEU A 194 -13.05 -30.42 -1.38
CA LEU A 194 -12.37 -30.39 -0.07
C LEU A 194 -11.25 -29.34 0.04
N LEU A 195 -10.97 -28.58 -1.02
CA LEU A 195 -10.03 -27.46 -0.96
C LEU A 195 -10.70 -26.22 -0.34
N PRO A 196 -10.06 -25.53 0.63
CA PRO A 196 -10.59 -24.29 1.17
C PRO A 196 -10.80 -23.25 0.06
N ILE A 197 -11.85 -22.43 0.18
CA ILE A 197 -12.34 -21.49 -0.85
C ILE A 197 -11.23 -20.57 -1.42
N ARG A 198 -10.20 -20.25 -0.63
CA ARG A 198 -9.03 -19.45 -1.07
C ARG A 198 -8.08 -20.16 -2.05
N ALA A 199 -8.01 -21.49 -2.06
CA ALA A 199 -7.18 -22.25 -2.99
C ALA A 199 -7.81 -22.36 -4.40
N ARG A 200 -9.15 -22.39 -4.49
CA ARG A 200 -9.88 -22.42 -5.77
C ARG A 200 -9.65 -21.16 -6.61
N ARG A 201 -9.52 -19.98 -5.98
CA ARG A 201 -9.30 -18.71 -6.71
C ARG A 201 -7.88 -18.53 -7.27
N ARG A 202 -6.87 -19.22 -6.74
CA ARG A 202 -5.48 -19.10 -7.23
C ARG A 202 -5.17 -19.95 -8.46
N ARG A 203 -5.91 -21.05 -8.72
CA ARG A 203 -5.68 -21.90 -9.91
C ARG A 203 -6.50 -21.52 -11.14
N LEU A 204 -7.65 -20.86 -10.99
CA LEU A 204 -8.44 -20.35 -12.13
C LEU A 204 -7.78 -19.17 -12.88
N ARG A 205 -6.75 -18.53 -12.31
CA ARG A 205 -5.95 -17.47 -12.98
C ARG A 205 -4.67 -17.99 -13.65
N ARG A 206 -4.42 -19.30 -13.65
CA ARG A 206 -3.24 -19.92 -14.30
C ARG A 206 -3.59 -20.76 -15.53
N SER A 207 -4.86 -20.78 -15.95
CA SER A 207 -5.31 -21.50 -17.16
C SER A 207 -6.07 -20.60 -18.15
N GLN A 208 -5.79 -19.31 -18.15
CA GLN A 208 -6.04 -18.39 -19.27
C GLN A 208 -4.78 -17.60 -19.52
#